data_AF-A0A059KPQ7-F1
#
_entry.id   AF-A0A059KPQ7-F1
#
_cell.length_a   1.000
_cell.length_b   1.000
_cell.length_c   1.000
_cell.angle_alpha   90.00
_cell.angle_beta   90.00
_cell.angle_gamma   90.00
#
_symmetry.space_group_name_H-M   'P 1'
#
loop_
_entity.id
_entity.type
_entity.pdbx_description
1 polymer ?
#
loop_
_entity_poly.entity_id
_entity_poly.type
_entity_poly.pdbx_seq_one_letter_code
_entity_poly.pdbx_strand_id
1 'polypeptide(L)'
;MATEALSLRRRAACAALSPVLDEEALLDALRLQHQSMRGDAVADIIRYIDQVAQQHHIEAPLRKKLYETFYKALRLPEDQLPMDPWPMMYPQAPATSAPAAPATTAPVTAPPVAAAAAIHPVASAMQAAGIAPGPAPMATPTAPAPATAAALPPEQAVCADLMRSALAEVQRFHPGALQDLGDSALNLIDTLKVPLSLRRALRELWTRPLQAHWVLDLPAAELSQVVHLLYMALCEALGPVEADQVLTRAVRAAEQGPLARQFSPRRLL
;
A
#
# COMPACT_ATOMS: atom_id res chain seq x y z
N MET A 1 12.55 -17.59 -14.19
CA MET A 1 11.24 -17.10 -14.68
C MET A 1 10.96 -15.64 -14.31
N ALA A 2 10.76 -15.25 -13.04
CA ALA A 2 10.43 -13.85 -12.69
C ALA A 2 11.54 -12.83 -13.05
N THR A 3 12.81 -13.21 -12.90
CA THR A 3 13.98 -12.42 -13.28
C THR A 3 14.19 -12.31 -14.79
N GLU A 4 13.86 -13.36 -15.54
CA GLU A 4 13.90 -13.38 -17.02
C GLU A 4 12.83 -12.45 -17.61
N ALA A 5 11.61 -12.48 -17.06
CA ALA A 5 10.55 -11.56 -17.47
C ALA A 5 10.89 -10.08 -17.19
N LEU A 6 11.62 -9.79 -16.11
CA LEU A 6 12.14 -8.45 -15.84
C LEU A 6 13.29 -8.06 -16.80
N SER A 7 14.15 -9.01 -17.16
CA SER A 7 15.23 -8.79 -18.14
C SER A 7 14.67 -8.46 -19.53
N LEU A 8 13.70 -9.25 -20.02
CA LEU A 8 13.07 -9.04 -21.32
C LEU A 8 12.42 -7.66 -21.41
N ARG A 9 11.73 -7.23 -20.35
CA ARG A 9 11.11 -5.89 -20.25
C ARG A 9 12.12 -4.75 -20.34
N ARG A 10 13.26 -4.85 -19.65
CA ARG A 10 14.32 -3.83 -19.72
C ARG A 10 14.97 -3.78 -21.11
N ARG A 11 15.20 -4.94 -21.71
CA ARG A 11 15.72 -5.02 -23.10
C ARG A 11 14.75 -4.42 -24.11
N ALA A 12 13.44 -4.63 -23.94
CA ALA A 12 12.40 -4.00 -24.74
C ALA A 12 12.37 -2.47 -24.57
N ALA A 13 12.59 -1.98 -23.35
CA ALA A 13 12.69 -0.54 -23.08
C ALA A 13 13.94 0.07 -23.73
N CYS A 14 15.08 -0.61 -23.63
CA CYS A 14 16.30 -0.21 -24.35
C CYS A 14 16.05 -0.11 -25.86
N ALA A 15 15.42 -1.10 -26.47
CA ALA A 15 15.11 -1.09 -27.90
C ALA A 15 14.23 0.10 -28.32
N ALA A 16 13.22 0.43 -27.51
CA ALA A 16 12.23 1.45 -27.85
C ALA A 16 12.69 2.88 -27.52
N LEU A 17 13.45 3.05 -26.44
CA LEU A 17 13.83 4.37 -25.91
C LEU A 17 15.21 4.83 -26.36
N SER A 18 16.14 3.92 -26.68
CA SER A 18 17.48 4.27 -27.18
C SER A 18 17.51 5.21 -28.41
N PRO A 19 16.59 5.15 -29.39
CA PRO A 19 16.62 6.07 -30.53
C PRO A 19 16.04 7.46 -30.21
N VAL A 20 15.47 7.67 -29.02
CA VAL A 20 14.75 8.89 -28.64
C VAL A 20 15.39 9.58 -27.42
N LEU A 21 15.99 8.82 -26.52
CA LEU A 21 16.60 9.30 -25.30
C LEU A 21 18.11 9.19 -25.34
N ASP A 22 18.79 10.18 -24.78
CA ASP A 22 20.22 10.12 -24.49
C ASP A 22 20.54 9.04 -23.46
N GLU A 23 21.80 8.64 -23.35
CA GLU A 23 22.23 7.54 -22.48
C GLU A 23 21.83 7.75 -21.01
N GLU A 24 21.96 8.96 -20.48
CA GLU A 24 21.59 9.28 -19.10
C GLU A 24 20.07 9.20 -18.88
N ALA A 25 19.28 9.74 -19.81
CA ALA A 25 17.82 9.66 -19.80
C ALA A 25 17.31 8.23 -19.96
N LEU A 26 17.99 7.41 -20.76
CA LEU A 26 17.68 6.00 -20.92
C LEU A 26 17.89 5.24 -19.60
N LEU A 27 18.96 5.51 -18.87
CA LEU A 27 19.24 4.88 -17.58
C LEU A 27 18.20 5.25 -16.51
N ASP A 28 17.79 6.52 -16.48
CA ASP A 28 16.71 6.96 -15.59
C ASP A 28 15.38 6.30 -15.95
N ALA A 29 15.05 6.17 -17.24
CA ALA A 29 13.86 5.48 -17.70
C ALA A 29 13.88 3.98 -17.34
N LEU A 30 15.04 3.32 -17.38
CA LEU A 30 15.19 1.92 -16.94
C LEU A 30 15.07 1.78 -15.41
N ARG A 31 15.62 2.73 -14.64
CA ARG A 31 15.42 2.82 -13.18
C ARG A 31 13.95 2.95 -12.83
N LEU A 32 13.24 3.83 -13.53
CA LEU A 32 11.83 4.04 -13.34
C LEU A 32 11.05 2.77 -13.64
N GLN A 33 11.34 2.11 -14.76
CA GLN A 33 10.68 0.86 -15.15
C GLN A 33 10.86 -0.24 -14.09
N HIS A 34 12.07 -0.39 -13.55
CA HIS A 34 12.35 -1.38 -12.51
C HIS A 34 11.55 -1.14 -11.22
N GLN A 35 11.30 0.12 -10.87
CA GLN A 35 10.58 0.49 -9.65
C GLN A 35 9.05 0.48 -9.82
N SER A 36 8.56 0.87 -11.01
CA SER A 36 7.14 1.14 -11.25
C SER A 36 6.40 0.00 -11.96
N MET A 37 7.06 -0.77 -12.85
CA MET A 37 6.45 -1.87 -13.58
C MET A 37 6.58 -3.18 -12.81
N ARG A 38 5.47 -3.68 -12.28
CA ARG A 38 5.39 -5.01 -11.65
C ARG A 38 4.81 -6.08 -12.58
N GLY A 39 4.07 -5.70 -13.64
CA GLY A 39 3.48 -6.60 -14.63
C GLY A 39 3.67 -6.15 -16.08
N ASP A 40 2.94 -6.81 -17.00
CA ASP A 40 2.89 -6.54 -18.45
C ASP A 40 1.51 -5.99 -18.88
N ALA A 41 0.73 -5.47 -17.92
CA ALA A 41 -0.58 -4.91 -18.22
C ALA A 41 -0.44 -3.68 -19.13
N VAL A 42 -1.38 -3.51 -20.05
CA VAL A 42 -1.37 -2.38 -20.99
C VAL A 42 -1.43 -1.04 -20.25
N ALA A 43 -2.18 -0.96 -19.15
CA ALA A 43 -2.24 0.22 -18.30
C ALA A 43 -0.88 0.56 -17.68
N ASP A 44 -0.12 -0.44 -17.21
CA ASP A 44 1.24 -0.23 -16.69
C ASP A 44 2.19 0.29 -17.76
N ILE A 45 2.06 -0.22 -18.99
CA ILE A 45 2.86 0.22 -20.14
C ILE A 45 2.54 1.68 -20.49
N ILE A 46 1.25 2.04 -20.57
CA ILE A 46 0.82 3.41 -20.88
C ILE A 46 1.35 4.38 -19.82
N ARG A 47 1.11 4.07 -18.54
CA ARG A 47 1.55 4.87 -17.40
C ARG A 47 3.07 5.06 -17.39
N TYR A 48 3.83 4.00 -17.64
CA TYR A 48 5.28 4.09 -17.75
C TYR A 48 5.72 5.03 -18.88
N ILE A 49 5.18 4.88 -20.08
CA ILE A 49 5.52 5.72 -21.24
C ILE A 49 5.10 7.17 -21.01
N ASP A 50 3.95 7.43 -20.40
CA ASP A 50 3.51 8.78 -20.04
C ASP A 50 4.45 9.42 -19.01
N GLN A 51 4.91 8.66 -18.02
CA GLN A 51 5.84 9.16 -17.01
C GLN A 51 7.22 9.49 -17.60
N VAL A 52 7.75 8.62 -18.46
CA VAL A 52 9.00 8.89 -19.20
C VAL A 52 8.83 10.10 -20.13
N ALA A 53 7.70 10.18 -20.83
CA ALA A 53 7.41 11.31 -21.72
C ALA A 53 7.30 12.64 -20.95
N GLN A 54 6.72 12.62 -19.76
CA GLN A 54 6.62 13.82 -18.91
C GLN A 54 7.97 14.23 -18.33
N GLN A 55 8.81 13.28 -17.90
CA GLN A 55 10.14 13.55 -17.35
C GLN A 55 11.11 14.14 -18.39
N HIS A 56 11.07 13.62 -19.61
CA HIS A 56 11.97 14.02 -20.69
C HIS A 56 11.34 14.98 -21.71
N HIS A 57 10.18 15.57 -21.39
CA HIS A 57 9.49 16.57 -22.22
C HIS A 57 9.24 16.07 -23.67
N ILE A 58 8.81 14.82 -23.81
CA ILE A 58 8.55 14.19 -25.11
C ILE A 58 7.21 14.66 -25.69
N GLU A 59 7.27 15.17 -26.92
CA GLU A 59 6.13 15.63 -27.71
C GLU A 59 5.08 14.53 -27.93
N ALA A 60 3.79 14.94 -27.93
CA ALA A 60 2.63 14.05 -28.09
C ALA A 60 2.70 13.08 -29.31
N PRO A 61 3.11 13.50 -30.53
CA PRO A 61 3.23 12.59 -31.67
C PRO A 61 4.30 11.51 -31.47
N LEU A 62 5.39 11.84 -30.77
CA LEU A 62 6.48 10.90 -30.49
C LEU A 62 6.08 9.90 -29.40
N ARG A 63 5.25 10.32 -28.45
CA ARG A 63 4.71 9.46 -27.39
C ARG A 63 3.89 8.27 -27.91
N LYS A 64 2.99 8.52 -28.86
CA LYS A 64 2.18 7.45 -29.47
C LYS A 64 3.07 6.44 -30.19
N LYS A 65 4.08 6.93 -30.92
CA LYS A 65 5.06 6.08 -31.60
C LYS A 65 5.90 5.28 -30.61
N LEU A 66 6.29 5.86 -29.48
CA LEU A 66 7.02 5.19 -28.41
C LEU A 66 6.21 4.06 -27.79
N TYR A 67 4.93 4.30 -27.49
CA TYR A 67 4.02 3.25 -27.02
C TYR A 67 3.94 2.08 -28.00
N GLU A 68 3.69 2.34 -29.29
CA GLU A 68 3.61 1.27 -30.30
C GLU A 68 4.94 0.51 -30.45
N THR A 69 6.07 1.22 -30.39
CA THR A 69 7.41 0.61 -30.53
C THR A 69 7.74 -0.25 -29.32
N PHE A 70 7.46 0.23 -28.12
CA PHE A 70 7.69 -0.50 -26.88
C PHE A 70 6.76 -1.70 -26.73
N TYR A 71 5.48 -1.55 -27.08
CA TYR A 71 4.53 -2.66 -27.09
C TYR A 71 4.93 -3.77 -28.09
N LYS A 72 5.44 -3.38 -29.27
CA LYS A 72 6.01 -4.34 -30.23
C LYS A 72 7.27 -5.02 -29.68
N ALA A 73 8.15 -4.26 -29.02
CA ALA A 73 9.39 -4.78 -28.45
C ALA A 73 9.15 -5.81 -27.33
N LEU A 74 8.10 -5.64 -26.52
CA LEU A 74 7.71 -6.62 -25.48
C LEU A 74 7.27 -7.98 -26.05
N ARG A 75 6.89 -8.04 -27.33
CA ARG A 75 6.48 -9.28 -28.02
C ARG A 75 7.62 -9.94 -28.80
N LEU A 76 8.79 -9.32 -28.87
CA LEU A 76 9.95 -9.89 -29.54
C LEU A 76 10.66 -10.91 -28.63
N PRO A 77 11.21 -11.99 -29.20
CA PRO A 77 12.06 -12.89 -28.44
C PRO A 77 13.35 -12.19 -28.01
N GLU A 78 13.93 -12.68 -26.91
CA GLU A 78 15.13 -12.11 -26.30
C GLU A 78 16.35 -12.04 -27.23
N ASP A 79 16.43 -12.92 -28.24
CA ASP A 79 17.49 -12.90 -29.26
C ASP A 79 17.43 -11.69 -30.21
N GLN A 80 16.26 -11.05 -30.37
CA GLN A 80 16.08 -9.90 -31.26
C GLN A 80 16.19 -8.55 -30.53
N LEU A 81 16.33 -8.56 -29.21
CA LEU A 81 16.40 -7.36 -28.40
C LEU A 81 17.86 -6.99 -28.08
N PRO A 82 18.20 -5.70 -27.94
CA PRO A 82 19.55 -5.29 -27.54
C PRO A 82 19.90 -5.83 -26.15
N MET A 83 21.20 -5.94 -25.87
CA MET A 83 21.70 -6.38 -24.56
C MET A 83 21.19 -5.45 -23.46
N ASP A 84 20.80 -6.01 -22.31
CA ASP A 84 20.43 -5.22 -21.14
C ASP A 84 21.68 -4.54 -20.57
N PRO A 85 21.77 -3.20 -20.51
CA PRO A 85 22.91 -2.50 -19.89
C PRO A 85 22.88 -2.59 -18.36
N TRP A 86 21.74 -2.97 -17.77
CA TRP A 86 21.50 -2.97 -16.32
C TRP A 86 22.40 -3.92 -15.51
N PRO A 87 22.65 -5.19 -15.92
CA PRO A 87 23.46 -6.13 -15.15
C PRO A 87 24.93 -5.72 -15.04
N MET A 88 25.42 -4.89 -15.97
CA MET A 88 26.78 -4.36 -15.93
C MET A 88 26.91 -3.16 -14.97
N MET A 89 25.84 -2.38 -14.78
CA MET A 89 25.85 -1.18 -13.95
C MET A 89 25.48 -1.44 -12.49
N TYR A 90 24.60 -2.41 -12.27
CA TYR A 90 24.22 -2.89 -10.95
C TYR A 90 24.44 -4.39 -10.93
N PRO A 91 25.66 -4.88 -10.63
CA PRO A 91 25.84 -6.29 -10.33
C PRO A 91 24.86 -6.58 -9.20
N GLN A 92 23.84 -7.39 -9.47
CA GLN A 92 22.97 -7.88 -8.42
C GLN A 92 23.92 -8.46 -7.38
N ALA A 93 23.89 -7.91 -6.16
CA ALA A 93 24.65 -8.46 -5.05
C ALA A 93 24.47 -9.97 -5.12
N PRO A 94 25.56 -10.75 -5.22
CA PRO A 94 25.45 -12.18 -5.47
C PRO A 94 24.47 -12.72 -4.45
N ALA A 95 23.42 -13.39 -4.94
CA ALA A 95 22.55 -14.20 -4.12
C ALA A 95 23.49 -14.94 -3.18
N THR A 96 23.44 -14.61 -1.89
CA THR A 96 24.46 -15.01 -0.92
C THR A 96 24.63 -16.51 -1.05
N SER A 97 25.69 -16.93 -1.74
CA SER A 97 26.23 -18.26 -1.63
C SER A 97 26.47 -18.38 -0.14
N ALA A 98 25.62 -19.15 0.54
CA ALA A 98 25.85 -19.52 1.92
C ALA A 98 27.34 -19.89 2.00
N PRO A 99 28.12 -19.25 2.89
CA PRO A 99 29.54 -19.54 2.95
C PRO A 99 29.66 -21.03 3.25
N ALA A 100 30.18 -21.77 2.26
CA ALA A 100 30.67 -23.10 2.45
C ALA A 100 31.69 -23.00 3.58
N ALA A 101 31.34 -23.60 4.72
CA ALA A 101 32.21 -23.69 5.87
C ALA A 101 33.57 -24.22 5.41
N PRO A 102 34.68 -23.51 5.67
CA PRO A 102 35.99 -24.13 5.55
C PRO A 102 36.09 -25.18 6.67
N ALA A 103 36.18 -26.44 6.26
CA ALA A 103 36.64 -27.50 7.12
C ALA A 103 38.11 -27.21 7.49
N THR A 104 38.36 -26.86 8.74
CA THR A 104 39.70 -26.90 9.33
C THR A 104 39.63 -27.56 10.71
N THR A 105 40.12 -28.80 10.70
CA THR A 105 40.74 -29.58 11.79
C THR A 105 40.83 -28.95 13.19
N ALA A 106 40.13 -29.59 14.13
CA ALA A 106 40.39 -29.91 15.56
C ALA A 106 41.78 -29.60 16.19
N PRO A 107 41.98 -29.81 17.52
CA PRO A 107 41.09 -29.64 18.70
C PRO A 107 41.83 -28.98 19.90
N VAL A 108 41.13 -28.40 20.88
CA VAL A 108 41.54 -28.55 22.31
C VAL A 108 40.42 -28.17 23.30
N THR A 109 39.93 -29.20 23.98
CA THR A 109 39.62 -29.30 25.43
C THR A 109 38.77 -28.25 26.16
N ALA A 110 37.48 -28.60 26.32
CA ALA A 110 36.78 -28.91 27.58
C ALA A 110 36.53 -27.79 28.65
N PRO A 111 35.66 -28.00 29.68
CA PRO A 111 34.29 -27.45 29.82
C PRO A 111 34.07 -26.85 31.25
N PRO A 112 32.87 -26.80 31.88
CA PRO A 112 31.46 -26.56 31.46
C PRO A 112 30.96 -25.19 32.02
N VAL A 113 29.75 -24.67 31.78
CA VAL A 113 28.47 -24.87 32.51
C VAL A 113 27.49 -23.90 31.82
N ALA A 114 26.53 -24.38 31.01
CA ALA A 114 25.15 -24.74 31.37
C ALA A 114 24.28 -23.62 31.98
N ALA A 115 23.48 -23.01 31.09
CA ALA A 115 22.05 -22.67 31.20
C ALA A 115 21.46 -22.13 32.51
N ALA A 116 20.86 -20.94 32.41
CA ALA A 116 19.63 -20.55 33.11
C ALA A 116 18.91 -19.52 32.21
N ALA A 117 17.76 -19.83 31.60
CA ALA A 117 16.44 -19.91 32.23
C ALA A 117 15.99 -18.57 32.84
N ALA A 118 15.03 -17.96 32.14
CA ALA A 118 13.82 -17.28 32.61
C ALA A 118 13.80 -16.50 33.94
N ILE A 119 12.91 -15.48 33.92
CA ILE A 119 12.11 -14.91 35.02
C ILE A 119 12.49 -13.48 35.45
N HIS A 120 11.47 -12.62 35.32
CA HIS A 120 11.14 -11.36 36.00
C HIS A 120 12.01 -10.92 37.19
N PRO A 121 12.20 -9.59 37.36
CA PRO A 121 11.69 -8.97 38.60
C PRO A 121 11.34 -7.47 38.51
N VAL A 122 10.12 -7.09 38.90
CA VAL A 122 9.89 -5.92 39.78
C VAL A 122 8.77 -6.30 40.75
N ALA A 123 9.12 -7.16 41.70
CA ALA A 123 8.30 -7.47 42.87
C ALA A 123 9.07 -7.24 44.19
N SER A 124 10.12 -6.41 44.16
CA SER A 124 10.99 -6.16 45.32
C SER A 124 11.11 -4.67 45.63
N ALA A 125 9.99 -4.04 45.97
CA ALA A 125 9.96 -2.72 46.61
C ALA A 125 8.92 -2.63 47.74
N MET A 126 8.65 -3.75 48.41
CA MET A 126 7.92 -3.78 49.68
C MET A 126 8.88 -4.24 50.79
N GLN A 127 9.50 -3.28 51.47
CA GLN A 127 9.84 -3.35 52.90
C GLN A 127 10.70 -2.14 53.30
N ALA A 128 10.06 -1.10 53.82
CA ALA A 128 10.54 -0.37 55.00
C ALA A 128 9.50 0.67 55.43
N ALA A 129 9.35 0.80 56.75
CA ALA A 129 8.61 1.82 57.50
C ALA A 129 7.12 1.55 57.75
N GLY A 130 6.84 0.92 58.89
CA GLY A 130 5.56 1.03 59.58
C GLY A 130 5.43 2.37 60.32
N ILE A 131 4.18 2.79 60.56
CA ILE A 131 3.69 3.51 61.76
C ILE A 131 2.14 3.39 61.78
N ALA A 132 1.65 2.84 62.88
CA ALA A 132 0.41 3.05 63.65
C ALA A 132 -1.03 3.10 63.02
N PRO A 133 -2.06 2.68 63.80
CA PRO A 133 -3.46 2.61 63.38
C PRO A 133 -4.28 3.85 63.82
N GLY A 134 -5.30 4.22 63.03
CA GLY A 134 -6.29 5.24 63.38
C GLY A 134 -7.46 5.26 62.38
N PRO A 135 -8.73 5.29 62.84
CA PRO A 135 -9.91 5.08 62.01
C PRO A 135 -10.54 6.40 61.52
N ALA A 136 -10.89 6.49 60.23
CA ALA A 136 -12.05 7.23 59.70
C ALA A 136 -12.15 7.06 58.16
N PRO A 137 -13.32 6.71 57.60
CA PRO A 137 -13.52 6.58 56.17
C PRO A 137 -13.92 7.92 55.57
N MET A 138 -13.08 8.54 54.75
CA MET A 138 -13.52 9.64 53.89
C MET A 138 -12.84 9.56 52.52
N ALA A 139 -13.71 9.36 51.53
CA ALA A 139 -13.59 9.69 50.12
C ALA A 139 -12.19 9.61 49.50
N THR A 140 -11.94 8.49 48.81
CA THR A 140 -11.07 8.48 47.63
C THR A 140 -11.59 9.54 46.64
N PRO A 141 -10.80 10.56 46.27
CA PRO A 141 -10.98 11.20 44.99
C PRO A 141 -10.69 10.10 43.98
N THR A 142 -11.75 9.59 43.36
CA THR A 142 -11.65 8.78 42.16
C THR A 142 -10.70 9.52 41.23
N ALA A 143 -9.54 8.91 40.98
CA ALA A 143 -8.62 9.37 39.97
C ALA A 143 -9.45 9.68 38.71
N PRO A 144 -9.29 10.84 38.08
CA PRO A 144 -9.98 11.11 36.84
C PRO A 144 -9.63 9.97 35.90
N ALA A 145 -10.66 9.23 35.50
CA ALA A 145 -10.57 8.25 34.44
C ALA A 145 -9.73 8.88 33.32
N PRO A 146 -8.78 8.14 32.72
CA PRO A 146 -8.00 8.66 31.60
C PRO A 146 -9.01 9.25 30.63
N ALA A 147 -8.82 10.56 30.39
CA ALA A 147 -9.66 11.37 29.54
C ALA A 147 -10.09 10.52 28.35
N THR A 148 -11.40 10.41 28.16
CA THR A 148 -12.02 9.84 26.97
C THR A 148 -11.21 10.29 25.77
N ALA A 149 -10.36 9.38 25.26
CA ALA A 149 -9.73 9.55 23.97
C ALA A 149 -10.90 9.82 23.04
N ALA A 150 -10.96 11.03 22.48
CA ALA A 150 -12.10 11.55 21.75
C ALA A 150 -12.69 10.44 20.89
N ALA A 151 -13.80 9.86 21.37
CA ALA A 151 -14.38 8.68 20.76
C ALA A 151 -14.97 9.17 19.44
N LEU A 152 -14.27 8.85 18.34
CA LEU A 152 -14.80 9.10 17.01
C LEU A 152 -16.24 8.57 16.97
N PRO A 153 -17.20 9.35 16.46
CA PRO A 153 -18.58 8.91 16.40
C PRO A 153 -18.64 7.59 15.62
N PRO A 154 -19.45 6.61 16.08
CA PRO A 154 -19.39 5.24 15.59
C PRO A 154 -19.65 5.13 14.08
N GLU A 155 -20.43 6.07 13.52
CA GLU A 155 -20.70 6.20 12.08
C GLU A 155 -19.45 6.51 11.24
N GLN A 156 -18.56 7.39 11.69
CA GLN A 156 -17.32 7.74 10.99
C GLN A 156 -16.33 6.57 11.00
N ALA A 157 -16.23 5.87 12.14
CA ALA A 157 -15.37 4.71 12.29
C ALA A 157 -15.86 3.54 11.43
N VAL A 158 -17.18 3.29 11.39
CA VAL A 158 -17.78 2.26 10.54
C VAL A 158 -17.60 2.59 9.05
N CYS A 159 -17.73 3.86 8.65
CA CYS A 159 -17.44 4.27 7.27
C CYS A 159 -15.97 4.04 6.90
N ALA A 160 -15.04 4.41 7.79
CA ALA A 160 -13.62 4.20 7.56
C ALA A 160 -13.26 2.71 7.47
N ASP A 161 -13.85 1.87 8.33
CA ASP A 161 -13.69 0.42 8.28
C ASP A 161 -14.26 -0.17 6.99
N LEU A 162 -15.45 0.27 6.55
CA LEU A 162 -16.06 -0.14 5.29
C LEU A 162 -15.15 0.17 4.09
N MET A 163 -14.64 1.41 3.99
CA MET A 163 -13.74 1.80 2.90
C MET A 163 -12.45 0.97 2.92
N ARG A 164 -11.88 0.74 4.11
CA ARG A 164 -10.67 -0.07 4.26
C ARG A 164 -10.91 -1.51 3.82
N SER A 165 -12.02 -2.11 4.23
CA SER A 165 -12.41 -3.47 3.82
C SER A 165 -12.63 -3.57 2.31
N ALA A 166 -13.30 -2.58 1.70
CA ALA A 166 -13.51 -2.54 0.26
C ALA A 166 -12.18 -2.49 -0.50
N LEU A 167 -11.25 -1.63 -0.08
CA LEU A 167 -9.97 -1.47 -0.76
C LEU A 167 -9.02 -2.64 -0.51
N ALA A 168 -9.08 -3.27 0.66
CA ALA A 168 -8.37 -4.52 0.91
C ALA A 168 -8.87 -5.66 0.01
N GLU A 169 -10.18 -5.75 -0.25
CA GLU A 169 -10.75 -6.69 -1.22
C GLU A 169 -10.26 -6.39 -2.65
N VAL A 170 -10.31 -5.13 -3.10
CA VAL A 170 -9.79 -4.74 -4.42
C VAL A 170 -8.30 -5.07 -4.52
N GLN A 171 -7.50 -4.74 -3.51
CA GLN A 171 -6.07 -5.08 -3.51
C GLN A 171 -5.83 -6.59 -3.58
N ARG A 172 -6.67 -7.40 -2.93
CA ARG A 172 -6.52 -8.85 -2.86
C ARG A 172 -6.93 -9.56 -4.16
N PHE A 173 -8.04 -9.14 -4.76
CA PHE A 173 -8.62 -9.81 -5.92
C PHE A 173 -8.26 -9.12 -7.25
N HIS A 174 -8.06 -7.80 -7.23
CA HIS A 174 -7.81 -6.96 -8.41
C HIS A 174 -6.68 -5.94 -8.17
N PRO A 175 -5.43 -6.39 -7.89
CA PRO A 175 -4.33 -5.49 -7.54
C PRO A 175 -4.00 -4.45 -8.62
N GLY A 176 -4.28 -4.75 -9.89
CA GLY A 176 -4.09 -3.82 -11.01
C GLY A 176 -5.14 -2.71 -11.07
N ALA A 177 -6.37 -2.96 -10.60
CA ALA A 177 -7.48 -2.00 -10.67
C ALA A 177 -7.45 -0.97 -9.53
N LEU A 178 -6.54 -1.11 -8.56
CA LEU A 178 -6.46 -0.21 -7.42
C LEU A 178 -6.04 1.21 -7.82
N GLN A 179 -5.17 1.33 -8.83
CA GLN A 179 -4.79 2.64 -9.39
C GLN A 179 -5.95 3.24 -10.19
N ASP A 180 -6.56 2.45 -11.08
CA ASP A 180 -7.73 2.87 -11.87
C ASP A 180 -8.89 3.33 -10.96
N LEU A 181 -9.10 2.65 -9.83
CA LEU A 181 -10.09 3.02 -8.83
C LEU A 181 -9.77 4.38 -8.17
N GLY A 182 -8.51 4.62 -7.82
CA GLY A 182 -8.07 5.89 -7.26
C GLY A 182 -8.22 7.05 -8.25
N ASP A 183 -7.82 6.83 -9.50
CA ASP A 183 -7.95 7.82 -10.57
C ASP A 183 -9.42 8.12 -10.89
N SER A 184 -10.26 7.08 -10.96
CA SER A 184 -11.72 7.23 -11.14
C SER A 184 -12.34 7.98 -9.98
N ALA A 185 -11.97 7.68 -8.74
CA ALA A 185 -12.46 8.39 -7.57
C ALA A 185 -12.05 9.86 -7.57
N LEU A 186 -10.79 10.18 -7.91
CA LEU A 186 -10.32 11.57 -8.01
C LEU A 186 -11.05 12.34 -9.12
N ASN A 187 -11.26 11.72 -10.29
CA ASN A 187 -12.00 12.31 -11.39
C ASN A 187 -13.47 12.57 -11.02
N LEU A 188 -14.12 11.63 -10.33
CA LEU A 188 -15.50 11.79 -9.85
C LEU A 188 -15.61 12.91 -8.80
N ILE A 189 -14.61 13.10 -7.94
CA ILE A 189 -14.58 14.19 -6.95
C ILE A 189 -14.44 15.57 -7.60
N ASP A 190 -13.72 15.67 -8.71
CA ASP A 190 -13.57 16.92 -9.47
C ASP A 190 -14.81 17.20 -10.34
N THR A 191 -15.43 16.15 -10.89
CA THR A 191 -16.62 16.24 -11.75
C THR A 191 -17.89 16.52 -10.95
N LEU A 192 -18.07 15.88 -9.79
CA LEU A 192 -19.22 16.12 -8.93
C LEU A 192 -19.03 17.42 -8.15
N LYS A 193 -20.12 18.19 -7.99
CA LYS A 193 -20.17 19.42 -7.19
C LYS A 193 -20.19 19.09 -5.68
N VAL A 194 -19.15 18.40 -5.24
CA VAL A 194 -18.93 17.99 -3.86
C VAL A 194 -18.44 19.20 -3.04
N PRO A 195 -18.87 19.37 -1.77
CA PRO A 195 -18.34 20.43 -0.92
C PRO A 195 -16.81 20.35 -0.77
N LEU A 196 -16.16 21.51 -0.64
CA LEU A 196 -14.70 21.64 -0.64
C LEU A 196 -14.03 20.85 0.51
N SER A 197 -14.70 20.75 1.66
CA SER A 197 -14.29 19.95 2.82
C SER A 197 -14.17 18.45 2.47
N LEU A 198 -15.22 17.88 1.89
CA LEU A 198 -15.28 16.48 1.48
C LEU A 198 -14.28 16.18 0.36
N ARG A 199 -14.12 17.08 -0.61
CA ARG A 199 -13.09 16.98 -1.65
C ARG A 199 -11.68 16.88 -1.06
N ARG A 200 -11.36 17.74 -0.07
CA ARG A 200 -10.05 17.73 0.59
C ARG A 200 -9.83 16.43 1.38
N ALA A 201 -10.83 16.00 2.14
CA ALA A 201 -10.75 14.78 2.95
C ALA A 201 -10.56 13.52 2.08
N LEU A 202 -11.32 13.40 0.99
CA LEU A 202 -11.18 12.27 0.07
C LEU A 202 -9.83 12.27 -0.65
N ARG A 203 -9.36 13.44 -1.13
CA ARG A 203 -8.04 13.54 -1.78
C ARG A 203 -6.92 13.17 -0.81
N GLU A 204 -7.01 13.62 0.44
CA GLU A 204 -6.07 13.23 1.49
C GLU A 204 -6.09 11.72 1.74
N LEU A 205 -7.27 11.10 1.76
CA LEU A 205 -7.43 9.67 1.95
C LEU A 205 -6.78 8.84 0.83
N TRP A 206 -6.90 9.27 -0.42
CA TRP A 206 -6.24 8.64 -1.57
C TRP A 206 -4.72 8.87 -1.62
N THR A 207 -4.21 9.96 -1.05
CA THR A 207 -2.76 10.20 -0.94
C THR A 207 -2.09 9.44 0.20
N ARG A 208 -2.85 8.98 1.20
CA ARG A 208 -2.32 8.21 2.33
C ARG A 208 -2.10 6.75 1.94
N PRO A 209 -1.08 6.07 2.50
CA PRO A 209 -0.93 4.64 2.30
C PRO A 209 -2.17 3.91 2.83
N LEU A 210 -2.66 2.93 2.07
CA LEU A 210 -3.86 2.11 2.36
C LEU A 210 -3.87 1.45 3.76
N GLN A 211 -2.71 1.36 4.41
CA GLN A 211 -2.55 0.77 5.74
C GLN A 211 -2.62 1.80 6.89
N ALA A 212 -2.74 3.10 6.59
CA ALA A 212 -2.87 4.13 7.61
C ALA A 212 -4.22 4.02 8.33
N HIS A 213 -4.25 4.41 9.61
CA HIS A 213 -5.51 4.58 10.32
C HIS A 213 -6.30 5.72 9.66
N TRP A 214 -7.39 5.36 8.99
CA TRP A 214 -8.27 6.31 8.33
C TRP A 214 -9.28 6.84 9.31
N VAL A 215 -9.32 8.17 9.41
CA VAL A 215 -10.27 8.89 10.23
C VAL A 215 -10.96 9.88 9.31
N LEU A 216 -12.25 9.66 9.09
CA LEU A 216 -13.12 10.53 8.31
C LEU A 216 -13.86 11.45 9.27
N ASP A 217 -13.30 12.62 9.55
CA ASP A 217 -13.99 13.64 10.35
C ASP A 217 -15.03 14.38 9.49
N LEU A 218 -16.12 13.67 9.15
CA LEU A 218 -17.20 14.17 8.30
C LEU A 218 -18.56 13.98 8.96
N PRO A 219 -19.53 14.88 8.69
CA PRO A 219 -20.89 14.72 9.16
C PRO A 219 -21.56 13.51 8.50
N ALA A 220 -22.50 12.87 9.20
CA ALA A 220 -23.19 11.67 8.73
C ALA A 220 -23.81 11.79 7.33
N ALA A 221 -24.31 12.99 6.97
CA ALA A 221 -24.85 13.26 5.63
C ALA A 221 -23.80 13.08 4.52
N GLU A 222 -22.55 13.48 4.77
CA GLU A 222 -21.45 13.38 3.81
C GLU A 222 -20.86 11.96 3.74
N LEU A 223 -21.02 11.14 4.81
CA LEU A 223 -20.55 9.75 4.81
C LEU A 223 -21.26 8.88 3.76
N SER A 224 -22.58 9.05 3.58
CA SER A 224 -23.32 8.36 2.52
C SER A 224 -22.82 8.74 1.11
N GLN A 225 -22.48 10.03 0.93
CA GLN A 225 -21.93 10.54 -0.32
C GLN A 225 -20.55 9.92 -0.62
N VAL A 226 -19.71 9.73 0.41
CA VAL A 226 -18.43 9.03 0.29
C VAL A 226 -18.62 7.59 -0.19
N VAL A 227 -19.56 6.85 0.39
CA VAL A 227 -19.82 5.45 0.01
C VAL A 227 -20.38 5.38 -1.42
N HIS A 228 -21.27 6.30 -1.79
CA HIS A 228 -21.79 6.38 -3.16
C HIS A 228 -20.69 6.69 -4.19
N LEU A 229 -19.81 7.64 -3.89
CA LEU A 229 -18.63 7.95 -4.71
C LEU A 229 -17.72 6.74 -4.89
N LEU A 230 -17.45 6.01 -3.79
CA LEU A 230 -16.67 4.78 -3.83
C LEU A 230 -17.34 3.73 -4.71
N TYR A 231 -18.65 3.54 -4.60
CA TYR A 231 -19.40 2.60 -5.43
C TYR A 231 -19.33 2.95 -6.93
N MET A 232 -19.50 4.22 -7.30
CA MET A 232 -19.37 4.64 -8.69
C MET A 232 -17.95 4.42 -9.22
N ALA A 233 -16.93 4.75 -8.42
CA ALA A 233 -15.53 4.51 -8.79
C ALA A 233 -15.24 3.01 -8.96
N LEU A 234 -15.80 2.15 -8.10
CA LEU A 234 -15.71 0.69 -8.23
C LEU A 234 -16.39 0.20 -9.52
N CYS A 235 -17.55 0.76 -9.88
CA CYS A 235 -18.24 0.42 -11.11
C CYS A 235 -17.44 0.79 -12.36
N GLU A 236 -16.75 1.93 -12.36
CA GLU A 236 -15.89 2.31 -13.49
C GLU A 236 -14.63 1.45 -13.59
N ALA A 237 -14.00 1.11 -12.46
CA ALA A 237 -12.76 0.34 -12.44
C ALA A 237 -12.95 -1.17 -12.67
N LEU A 238 -14.01 -1.77 -12.12
CA LEU A 238 -14.22 -3.23 -12.11
C LEU A 238 -15.45 -3.67 -12.89
N GLY A 239 -16.36 -2.76 -13.19
CA GLY A 239 -17.71 -3.06 -13.68
C GLY A 239 -18.71 -3.29 -12.54
N PRO A 240 -20.02 -3.18 -12.82
CA PRO A 240 -21.07 -3.14 -11.79
C PRO A 240 -21.22 -4.45 -11.01
N VAL A 241 -20.98 -5.60 -11.65
CA VAL A 241 -21.14 -6.92 -11.01
C VAL A 241 -20.05 -7.17 -9.97
N GLU A 242 -18.81 -6.83 -10.28
CA GLU A 242 -17.69 -6.98 -9.33
C GLU A 242 -17.73 -5.89 -8.25
N ALA A 243 -18.14 -4.67 -8.60
CA ALA A 243 -18.35 -3.60 -7.63
C ALA A 243 -19.34 -4.00 -6.53
N ASP A 244 -20.48 -4.61 -6.90
CA ASP A 244 -21.49 -5.08 -5.94
C ASP A 244 -20.97 -6.22 -5.05
N GLN A 245 -20.18 -7.14 -5.62
CA GLN A 245 -19.54 -8.22 -4.85
C GLN A 245 -18.54 -7.67 -3.84
N VAL A 246 -17.68 -6.73 -4.25
CA VAL A 246 -16.71 -6.06 -3.37
C VAL A 246 -17.44 -5.33 -2.25
N LEU A 247 -18.48 -4.56 -2.56
CA LEU A 247 -19.23 -3.79 -1.58
C LEU A 247 -19.97 -4.72 -0.60
N THR A 248 -20.61 -5.78 -1.09
CA THR A 248 -21.29 -6.78 -0.25
C THR A 248 -20.33 -7.45 0.73
N ARG A 249 -19.12 -7.81 0.27
CA ARG A 249 -18.09 -8.41 1.13
C ARG A 249 -17.54 -7.39 2.14
N ALA A 250 -17.31 -6.16 1.71
CA ALA A 250 -16.85 -5.08 2.57
C ALA A 250 -17.86 -4.77 3.69
N VAL A 251 -19.16 -4.74 3.37
CA VAL A 251 -20.23 -4.58 4.36
C VAL A 251 -20.23 -5.74 5.35
N ARG A 252 -20.14 -7.00 4.89
CA ARG A 252 -20.06 -8.16 5.79
C ARG A 252 -18.83 -8.11 6.70
N ALA A 253 -17.69 -7.67 6.17
CA ALA A 253 -16.47 -7.53 6.96
C ALA A 253 -16.60 -6.42 8.02
N ALA A 254 -17.18 -5.27 7.64
CA ALA A 254 -17.45 -4.17 8.56
C ALA A 254 -18.49 -4.58 9.64
N GLU A 255 -19.50 -5.38 9.30
CA GLU A 255 -20.50 -5.91 10.24
C GLU A 255 -19.91 -6.83 11.31
N GLN A 256 -18.77 -7.47 11.04
CA GLN A 256 -18.06 -8.31 12.03
C GLN A 256 -17.29 -7.50 13.06
N GLY A 257 -17.12 -6.19 12.84
CA GLY A 257 -16.42 -5.29 13.75
C GLY A 257 -17.21 -5.00 15.04
N PRO A 258 -16.52 -4.70 16.16
CA PRO A 258 -17.18 -4.38 17.43
C PRO A 258 -18.03 -3.10 17.37
N LEU A 259 -17.72 -2.19 16.44
CA LEU A 259 -18.42 -0.91 16.23
C LEU A 259 -19.71 -1.05 15.41
N ALA A 260 -19.85 -2.11 14.60
CA ALA A 260 -21.07 -2.37 13.84
C ALA A 260 -22.27 -2.73 14.73
N ARG A 261 -22.01 -3.13 15.98
CA ARG A 261 -23.05 -3.32 17.01
C ARG A 261 -23.72 -2.00 17.42
N GLN A 262 -23.04 -0.87 17.22
CA GLN A 262 -23.54 0.46 17.55
C GLN A 262 -24.12 1.16 16.31
N PHE A 263 -23.56 0.93 15.13
CA PHE A 263 -24.04 1.53 13.89
C PHE A 263 -23.89 0.56 12.71
N SER A 264 -24.99 0.16 12.08
CA SER A 264 -24.95 -0.79 10.97
C SER A 264 -24.40 -0.13 9.70
N PRO A 265 -23.39 -0.72 9.02
CA PRO A 265 -22.79 -0.16 7.81
C PRO A 265 -23.80 0.04 6.67
N ARG A 266 -24.85 -0.79 6.62
CA ARG A 266 -25.96 -0.68 5.67
C ARG A 266 -26.73 0.64 5.73
N ARG A 267 -26.61 1.43 6.80
CA ARG A 267 -27.25 2.75 6.88
C ARG A 267 -26.52 3.82 6.07
N LEU A 268 -25.32 3.51 5.54
CA LEU A 268 -24.50 4.40 4.72
C LEU A 268 -24.65 4.13 3.22
N LEU A 269 -25.37 3.07 2.84
CA LEU A 269 -25.73 2.71 1.46
C LEU A 269 -27.07 3.34 1.09
#